data_AF-A0A8J3IB32-F1
#
_entry.id   AF-A0A8J3IB32-F1
#
_cell.length_a   1.000
_cell.length_b   1.000
_cell.length_c   1.000
_cell.angle_alpha   90.00
_cell.angle_beta   90.00
_cell.angle_gamma   90.00
#
_symmetry.space_group_name_H-M   'P 1'
#
loop_
_entity.id
_entity.type
_entity.pdbx_description
1 polymer ?
#
loop_
_entity_poly.entity_id
_entity_poly.type
_entity_poly.pdbx_seq_one_letter_code
_entity_poly.pdbx_strand_id
1 'polypeptide(L)' 'MKKHLRGVRPIERAIEKRTDEEAQAIRGYCQAVRSALTDDGRPPLAAPGLKLHERLSAIVASLTRVSEKGACCVS' A
#
# COMPACT_ATOMS: atom_id res chain seq x y z
N MET A 1 -10.13 2.57 10.32
CA MET A 1 -9.14 2.05 9.34
C MET A 1 -9.13 2.83 8.02
N LYS A 2 -10.23 2.92 7.25
CA LYS A 2 -10.31 3.74 6.00
C LYS A 2 -9.91 5.23 6.19
N LYS A 3 -9.97 5.79 7.41
CA LYS A 3 -9.52 7.17 7.74
C LYS A 3 -8.02 7.41 7.54
N HIS A 4 -7.15 6.46 7.87
CA HIS A 4 -5.69 6.62 7.74
C HIS A 4 -5.23 6.60 6.27
N LEU A 5 -5.99 5.93 5.41
CA LEU A 5 -5.69 5.79 3.99
C LEU A 5 -6.10 7.03 3.17
N ARG A 6 -6.82 8.00 3.78
CA ARG A 6 -7.09 9.31 3.15
C ARG A 6 -5.82 10.12 2.89
N GLY A 7 -4.71 9.79 3.56
CA GLY A 7 -3.39 10.40 3.33
C GLY A 7 -2.70 9.95 2.04
N VAL A 8 -3.20 8.93 1.34
CA VAL A 8 -2.56 8.42 0.10
C VAL A 8 -2.65 9.43 -1.05
N ARG A 9 -3.76 10.17 -1.15
CA ARG A 9 -4.02 11.10 -2.26
C ARG A 9 -3.02 12.27 -2.30
N PRO A 10 -2.67 12.92 -1.16
CA PRO A 10 -1.59 13.90 -1.12
C PRO A 10 -0.23 13.34 -1.59
N ILE A 11 0.09 12.09 -1.27
CA ILE A 11 1.36 11.44 -1.64
C ILE A 11 1.41 11.20 -3.15
N GLU A 12 0.33 10.67 -3.74
CA GLU A 12 0.21 10.48 -5.19
C GLU A 12 0.37 11.79 -5.96
N ARG A 13 -0.16 12.90 -5.42
CA ARG A 13 -0.02 14.23 -6.01
C ARG A 13 1.41 14.77 -5.95
N ALA A 14 2.13 14.49 -4.85
CA ALA A 14 3.51 14.95 -4.67
C ALA A 14 4.49 14.25 -5.62
N ILE A 15 4.21 13.01 -6.01
CA ILE A 15 5.06 12.20 -6.90
C ILE A 15 4.59 12.16 -8.36
N GLU A 16 3.48 12.84 -8.69
CA GLU A 16 2.92 12.90 -10.06
C GLU A 16 3.92 13.43 -11.11
N LYS A 17 4.75 14.41 -10.71
CA LYS A 17 5.75 15.03 -11.59
C LYS A 17 7.11 14.34 -11.57
N ARG A 18 7.27 13.30 -10.76
CA ARG A 18 8.53 12.57 -10.55
C ARG A 18 8.53 11.28 -11.34
N THR A 19 9.55 11.04 -12.16
CA THR A 19 9.67 9.84 -13.01
C THR A 19 10.80 8.91 -12.60
N ASP A 20 11.48 9.22 -11.49
CA ASP A 20 12.52 8.39 -10.91
C ASP A 20 11.99 7.03 -10.40
N GLU A 21 12.91 6.07 -10.21
CA GLU A 21 12.61 4.70 -9.77
C GLU A 21 11.89 4.67 -8.42
N GLU A 22 12.24 5.57 -7.51
CA GLU A 22 11.59 5.72 -6.21
C GLU A 22 10.12 6.15 -6.39
N ALA A 23 9.85 7.15 -7.24
CA ALA A 23 8.50 7.55 -7.57
C ALA A 23 7.69 6.42 -8.23
N GLN A 24 8.34 5.57 -9.03
CA GLN A 24 7.68 4.40 -9.61
C GLN A 24 7.32 3.34 -8.57
N ALA A 25 8.20 3.08 -7.59
CA ALA A 25 7.91 2.20 -6.47
C ALA A 25 6.75 2.73 -5.60
N ILE A 26 6.75 4.04 -5.32
CA ILE A 26 5.67 4.71 -4.57
C ILE A 26 4.34 4.60 -5.33
N ARG A 27 4.32 4.81 -6.65
CA ARG A 27 3.11 4.63 -7.49
C ARG A 27 2.56 3.21 -7.40
N GLY A 28 3.41 2.20 -7.55
CA GLY A 28 3.00 0.79 -7.44
C GLY A 28 2.39 0.48 -6.07
N TYR A 29 2.95 1.04 -5.01
CA TYR A 29 2.42 0.91 -3.66
C TYR A 29 1.05 1.58 -3.49
N CYS A 30 0.90 2.82 -3.94
CA CYS A 30 -0.38 3.54 -3.93
C CYS A 30 -1.47 2.78 -4.70
N GLN A 31 -1.13 2.17 -5.85
CA GLN A 31 -2.05 1.32 -6.61
C GLN A 31 -2.46 0.05 -5.87
N ALA A 32 -1.55 -0.63 -5.17
CA ALA A 32 -1.86 -1.80 -4.37
C ALA A 32 -2.84 -1.47 -3.23
N VAL A 33 -2.61 -0.34 -2.55
CA VAL A 33 -3.50 0.16 -1.49
C VAL A 33 -4.89 0.50 -2.04
N ARG A 34 -4.96 1.18 -3.20
CA ARG A 34 -6.24 1.52 -3.84
C ARG A 34 -7.00 0.26 -4.25
N SER A 35 -6.31 -0.74 -4.80
CA SER A 35 -6.90 -2.02 -5.18
C SER A 35 -7.43 -2.78 -3.97
N ALA A 36 -6.71 -2.79 -2.85
CA ALA A 36 -7.19 -3.40 -1.61
C ALA A 36 -8.45 -2.71 -1.06
N LEU A 37 -8.54 -1.39 -1.21
CA LEU A 37 -9.71 -0.60 -0.78
C LEU A 37 -10.94 -0.78 -1.66
N THR A 38 -10.76 -1.03 -2.95
CA THR A 38 -11.84 -1.19 -3.93
C THR A 38 -12.24 -2.66 -4.13
N ASP A 39 -11.43 -3.62 -3.65
CA ASP A 39 -11.81 -5.03 -3.58
C ASP A 39 -12.72 -5.33 -2.38
N ASP A 40 -13.75 -4.50 -2.22
CA ASP A 40 -14.93 -4.83 -1.43
C ASP A 40 -15.67 -5.92 -2.23
N GLY A 41 -15.24 -7.18 -2.08
CA GLY A 41 -15.74 -8.33 -2.83
C GLY A 41 -17.26 -8.35 -2.89
N ARG A 42 -17.80 -8.59 -4.09
CA ARG A 42 -19.25 -8.61 -4.32
C ARG A 42 -19.90 -9.66 -3.40
N PRO A 43 -20.91 -9.30 -2.58
CA PRO A 43 -21.54 -10.25 -1.65
C PRO A 43 -22.18 -11.44 -2.42
N PRO A 44 -22.25 -12.66 -1.84
CA PRO A 44 -22.46 -12.94 -0.41
C PRO A 44 -21.37 -13.77 0.34
N LEU A 45 -20.18 -14.01 -0.22
CA LEU A 45 -19.25 -15.05 0.27
C LEU A 45 -17.88 -14.57 0.77
N ALA A 46 -17.75 -13.33 1.23
CA ALA A 46 -16.51 -12.86 1.86
C ALA A 46 -16.80 -11.80 2.92
N ALA A 47 -16.29 -11.99 4.14
CA ALA A 47 -16.25 -10.93 5.15
C ALA A 47 -15.30 -9.82 4.65
N PRO A 48 -15.81 -8.70 4.09
CA PRO A 48 -14.97 -7.75 3.35
C PRO A 48 -13.92 -7.10 4.26
N GLY A 49 -14.26 -6.94 5.54
CA GLY A 49 -13.37 -6.40 6.56
C GLY A 49 -12.15 -7.29 6.88
N LEU A 50 -12.31 -8.63 6.89
CA LEU A 50 -11.19 -9.54 7.17
C LEU A 50 -10.18 -9.56 6.01
N LYS A 51 -10.67 -9.64 4.77
CA LYS A 51 -9.80 -9.64 3.58
C LYS A 51 -9.01 -8.35 3.45
N LEU A 52 -9.64 -7.20 3.74
CA LEU A 52 -8.95 -5.91 3.77
C LEU A 52 -7.85 -5.89 4.85
N HIS A 53 -8.13 -6.43 6.04
CA HIS A 53 -7.16 -6.49 7.12
C HIS A 53 -5.95 -7.35 6.77
N GLU A 54 -6.16 -8.58 6.28
CA GLU A 54 -5.08 -9.49 5.88
C GLU A 54 -4.15 -8.87 4.83
N ARG A 55 -4.72 -8.22 3.81
CA ARG A 55 -3.94 -7.60 2.75
C ARG A 55 -3.13 -6.41 3.24
N LEU A 56 -3.72 -5.54 4.06
CA LEU A 56 -3.00 -4.41 4.64
C LEU A 56 -1.87 -4.90 5.57
N SER A 57 -2.11 -5.95 6.35
CA SER A 57 -1.08 -6.58 7.20
C SER A 57 0.07 -7.16 6.37
N ALA A 58 -0.22 -7.84 5.26
CA ALA A 58 0.80 -8.37 4.36
C ALA A 58 1.64 -7.26 3.71
N ILE A 59 1.00 -6.15 3.32
CA ILE A 59 1.67 -4.97 2.77
C ILE A 59 2.62 -4.36 3.81
N VAL A 60 2.16 -4.17 5.05
CA VAL A 60 3.00 -3.65 6.16
C VAL A 60 4.18 -4.56 6.43
N ALA A 61 3.95 -5.88 6.54
CA ALA A 61 5.03 -6.85 6.77
C ALA A 61 6.08 -6.83 5.64
N SER A 62 5.65 -6.64 4.39
CA SER A 62 6.57 -6.52 3.26
C SER A 62 7.41 -5.23 3.33
N LEU A 63 6.80 -4.10 3.74
CA LEU A 63 7.54 -2.85 3.94
C LEU A 63 8.54 -2.96 5.09
N THR A 64 8.14 -3.54 6.22
CA THR A 64 9.04 -3.78 7.36
C THR A 64 10.23 -4.61 6.94
N ARG A 65 10.01 -5.73 6.23
CA ARG A 65 11.09 -6.59 5.73
C ARG A 65 12.04 -5.86 4.78
N VAL A 66 11.51 -5.04 3.87
CA VAL A 66 12.35 -4.25 2.95
C VAL A 66 13.13 -3.16 3.70
N SER A 67 12.52 -2.53 4.71
CA SER A 67 13.20 -1.57 5.58
C SER A 67 14.34 -2.22 6.36
N GLU A 68 14.14 -3.42 6.91
CA GLU A 68 15.17 -4.20 7.61
C GLU A 68 16.28 -4.67 6.66
N LYS A 69 15.92 -5.12 5.45
CA LYS A 69 16.89 -5.53 4.42
C LYS A 69 17.69 -4.33 3.90
N GLY A 70 17.04 -3.18 3.75
CA GLY A 70 17.64 -1.90 3.37
C GLY A 70 18.62 -1.37 4.40
N ALA A 71 18.32 -1.54 5.69
CA ALA A 71 19.24 -1.21 6.78
C ALA A 71 20.48 -2.12 6.79
N CYS A 72 20.31 -3.40 6.47
CA CYS A 72 21.41 -4.38 6.46
C CYS A 72 22.36 -4.22 5.25
N CYS A 73 21.89 -3.67 4.12
CA CYS A 73 22.75 -3.35 2.97
C CYS A 73 23.33 -1.91 2.98
N VAL A 74 23.05 -1.13 4.03
CA VAL A 74 23.67 0.18 4.34
C VAL A 74 24.37 0.09 5.71
N SER A 75 25.03 -1.03 5.98
CA SER A 75 25.90 -1.25 7.15
C SER A 75 27.26 -1.76 6.72
#